data_AF-K0B8Y2-F1
#
_entry.id   AF-K0B8Y2-F1
#
_cell.length_a   1.000
_cell.length_b   1.000
_cell.length_c   1.000
_cell.angle_alpha   90.00
_cell.angle_beta   90.00
_cell.angle_gamma   90.00
#
_symmetry.space_group_name_H-M   'P 1'
#
loop_
_entity.id
_entity.type
_entity.pdbx_description
1 polymer ?
#
loop_
_entity_poly.entity_id
_entity_poly.type
_entity_poly.pdbx_seq_one_letter_code
_entity_poly.pdbx_strand_id
1 'polypeptide(L)'
;MGKYQMNRTLVLLLVVLGTGINAVPYSDASSHSIAFDSATYFLSSGQVGGSAVKITVTDSSANLDSGAIDTVTINVSSDTDTLGISLVLSETGVNTGIFENTNLIFMEANWQFAIANSVTVTVDDSSADTTAGIDSTSVTVVSESDGTGITVSLQETSGTSGIFTGTLQFTTGTSSGNAIKVAQGDIVSIFYAPSSQISNALIIPNPDSGKGALQALVGDTITATYDSVSDTATIGSSGGGGGGGGIARAGLVVDAVAGFGGGCRSDCTPPTLGVTSNGIRLVTDGFSYNGNTVDVQLYYTPYPLIPVEVGQKNTAVLKVYENGGIENIRHVELGFGIGKDKVISQSKAVINYDIFFDGTASVDVFDPEDALDEVDVSSRPVPCTDQSLEEKCLEVTINHMFRTPLEFNMVGTNTWDAKRNSWQNYYNHGIEITGESLNPPKTVNVLDRVGHLHTITLIDSEHGIDKSGKLWYKEKFWTQEIDTSQRHDVITSHGIDRNHMLFYDYMLDQTKIAQKTLDEIVRGKIIHNSDYGKNYYLQIYPESVSRSENELLQKQIIQEILQAQSVVNEKWPYIMLTKNDK
;
A
#
# COMPACT_ATOMS: atom_id res chain seq x y z
N MET A 1 -76.40 5.88 4.06
CA MET A 1 -76.26 5.38 2.68
C MET A 1 -75.67 6.49 1.81
N GLY A 2 -74.72 6.13 0.96
CA GLY A 2 -73.58 6.95 0.50
C GLY A 2 -73.87 8.30 -0.14
N LYS A 3 -72.98 9.25 0.13
CA LYS A 3 -72.70 10.41 -0.73
C LYS A 3 -71.18 10.59 -0.80
N TYR A 4 -70.61 10.24 -1.95
CA TYR A 4 -69.24 10.55 -2.36
C TYR A 4 -69.12 12.06 -2.56
N GLN A 5 -68.11 12.68 -1.95
CA GLN A 5 -67.73 14.08 -2.15
C GLN A 5 -66.21 14.27 -2.03
N MET A 6 -65.72 15.18 -2.87
CA MET A 6 -64.44 15.92 -2.90
C MET A 6 -63.18 15.15 -3.34
N ASN A 7 -62.58 15.39 -4.52
CA ASN A 7 -62.16 16.61 -5.24
C ASN A 7 -60.88 17.25 -4.67
N ARG A 8 -59.80 17.25 -5.48
CA ARG A 8 -58.80 18.34 -5.60
C ARG A 8 -57.77 18.03 -6.69
N THR A 9 -58.09 18.43 -7.92
CA THR A 9 -57.09 18.70 -8.96
C THR A 9 -56.98 20.21 -9.07
N LEU A 10 -55.86 20.78 -8.64
CA LEU A 10 -55.53 22.19 -8.83
C LEU A 10 -54.44 22.29 -9.90
N VAL A 11 -54.79 22.97 -10.99
CA VAL A 11 -53.92 23.37 -12.10
C VAL A 11 -52.96 24.46 -11.61
N LEU A 12 -51.66 24.32 -11.90
CA LEU A 12 -50.77 25.47 -12.01
C LEU A 12 -50.08 25.47 -13.38
N LEU A 13 -50.41 26.51 -14.15
CA LEU A 13 -49.75 26.97 -15.36
C LEU A 13 -48.22 27.10 -15.14
N LEU A 14 -47.42 26.60 -16.07
CA LEU A 14 -46.07 27.11 -16.29
C LEU A 14 -45.89 27.47 -17.76
N VAL A 15 -45.55 28.75 -17.92
CA VAL A 15 -45.47 29.52 -19.15
C VAL A 15 -44.32 29.01 -20.02
N VAL A 16 -44.63 28.71 -21.28
CA VAL A 16 -43.64 28.50 -22.34
C VAL A 16 -43.00 29.85 -22.65
N LEU A 17 -41.77 30.05 -22.21
CA LEU A 17 -40.88 31.10 -22.71
C LEU A 17 -39.71 30.40 -23.40
N GLY A 18 -39.73 30.44 -24.73
CA GLY A 18 -38.63 30.00 -25.55
C GLY A 18 -37.39 30.85 -25.28
N THR A 19 -36.32 30.18 -24.89
CA THR A 19 -34.95 30.62 -25.17
C THR A 19 -34.23 29.43 -25.75
N GLY A 20 -33.58 29.64 -26.91
CA GLY A 20 -32.82 28.62 -27.59
C GLY A 20 -31.68 28.16 -26.70
N ILE A 21 -31.82 26.95 -26.14
CA ILE A 21 -30.70 26.23 -25.57
C ILE A 21 -29.97 25.66 -26.78
N ASN A 22 -28.83 26.26 -27.13
CA ASN A 22 -27.85 25.56 -27.95
C ASN A 22 -27.55 24.26 -27.21
N ALA A 23 -27.99 23.14 -27.77
CA ALA A 23 -27.47 21.84 -27.38
C ALA A 23 -25.98 21.88 -27.69
N VAL A 24 -25.18 22.23 -26.68
CA VAL A 24 -23.78 21.84 -26.64
C VAL A 24 -23.83 20.32 -26.81
N PRO A 25 -23.11 19.73 -27.79
CA PRO A 25 -22.96 18.28 -27.79
C PRO A 25 -22.37 17.93 -26.43
N TYR A 26 -23.19 17.31 -25.59
CA TYR A 26 -22.71 16.65 -24.40
C TYR A 26 -21.74 15.61 -24.93
N SER A 27 -20.43 15.85 -24.77
CA SER A 27 -19.46 14.78 -24.88
C SER A 27 -19.94 13.73 -23.90
N ASP A 28 -20.36 12.56 -24.40
CA ASP A 28 -20.61 11.41 -23.56
C ASP A 28 -19.39 11.30 -22.64
N ALA A 29 -19.60 11.60 -21.35
CA ALA A 29 -18.61 11.28 -20.34
C ALA A 29 -18.42 9.77 -20.49
N SER A 30 -17.22 9.37 -20.89
CA SER A 30 -16.85 7.98 -21.08
C SER A 30 -17.22 7.25 -19.78
N SER A 31 -18.31 6.48 -19.82
CA SER A 31 -18.88 5.90 -18.61
C SER A 31 -18.09 4.63 -18.31
N HIS A 32 -17.22 4.69 -17.32
CA HIS A 32 -16.48 3.52 -16.86
C HIS A 32 -17.03 3.03 -15.53
N SER A 33 -17.05 1.72 -15.35
CA SER A 33 -17.53 1.08 -14.12
C SER A 33 -16.62 -0.06 -13.73
N ILE A 34 -16.53 -0.30 -12.43
CA ILE A 34 -15.89 -1.48 -11.83
C ILE A 34 -16.90 -2.20 -10.95
N ALA A 35 -16.87 -3.53 -10.92
CA ALA A 35 -17.73 -4.34 -10.08
C ALA A 35 -17.06 -5.64 -9.63
N PHE A 36 -17.26 -6.01 -8.37
CA PHE A 36 -17.12 -7.38 -7.90
C PHE A 36 -18.32 -8.22 -8.32
N ASP A 37 -18.12 -9.51 -8.58
CA ASP A 37 -19.23 -10.42 -8.88
C ASP A 37 -20.04 -10.85 -7.65
N SER A 38 -19.52 -10.59 -6.45
CA SER A 38 -20.18 -10.87 -5.17
C SER A 38 -20.00 -9.74 -4.17
N ALA A 39 -21.02 -9.48 -3.36
CA ALA A 39 -20.94 -8.55 -2.23
C ALA A 39 -20.16 -9.11 -1.03
N THR A 40 -19.94 -10.44 -1.00
CA THR A 40 -19.23 -11.13 0.06
C THR A 40 -18.35 -12.23 -0.51
N TYR A 41 -17.08 -12.24 -0.10
CA TYR A 41 -16.13 -13.33 -0.31
C TYR A 41 -15.70 -13.92 1.04
N PHE A 42 -14.92 -14.99 0.98
CA PHE A 42 -14.30 -15.62 2.15
C PHE A 42 -12.80 -15.71 1.94
N LEU A 43 -12.03 -15.93 3.01
CA LEU A 43 -10.58 -16.15 2.92
C LEU A 43 -10.18 -17.32 2.02
N SER A 44 -11.10 -18.29 1.85
CA SER A 44 -10.97 -19.42 0.92
C SER A 44 -11.24 -19.05 -0.56
N SER A 45 -11.69 -17.83 -0.86
CA SER A 45 -11.99 -17.43 -2.25
C SER A 45 -10.69 -17.29 -3.05
N GLY A 46 -10.74 -17.74 -4.30
CA GLY A 46 -9.58 -17.79 -5.21
C GLY A 46 -8.65 -18.99 -5.00
N GLN A 47 -8.92 -19.86 -4.02
CA GLN A 47 -8.13 -21.08 -3.80
C GLN A 47 -8.02 -21.96 -5.05
N VAL A 48 -6.97 -22.78 -5.12
CA VAL A 48 -6.78 -23.75 -6.21
C VAL A 48 -7.99 -24.67 -6.33
N GLY A 49 -8.64 -24.63 -7.50
CA GLY A 49 -9.83 -25.45 -7.79
C GLY A 49 -11.13 -25.01 -7.09
N GLY A 50 -11.14 -23.85 -6.41
CA GLY A 50 -12.34 -23.29 -5.76
C GLY A 50 -13.02 -22.18 -6.55
N SER A 51 -13.91 -21.45 -5.88
CA SER A 51 -14.60 -20.30 -6.46
C SER A 51 -13.65 -19.13 -6.65
N ALA A 52 -13.62 -18.57 -7.86
CA ALA A 52 -12.81 -17.40 -8.19
C ALA A 52 -13.38 -16.11 -7.59
N VAL A 53 -12.51 -15.12 -7.38
CA VAL A 53 -12.89 -13.74 -7.11
C VAL A 53 -12.90 -13.01 -8.44
N LYS A 54 -14.08 -12.68 -8.97
CA LYS A 54 -14.19 -12.05 -10.28
C LYS A 54 -14.40 -10.54 -10.14
N ILE A 55 -13.54 -9.79 -10.81
CA ILE A 55 -13.65 -8.32 -10.94
C ILE A 55 -13.83 -7.99 -12.41
N THR A 56 -14.80 -7.12 -12.69
CA THR A 56 -15.13 -6.67 -14.06
C THR A 56 -14.99 -5.16 -14.16
N VAL A 57 -14.26 -4.68 -15.17
CA VAL A 57 -14.23 -3.28 -15.58
C VAL A 57 -14.89 -3.16 -16.94
N THR A 58 -15.80 -2.20 -17.09
CA THR A 58 -16.35 -1.82 -18.40
C THR A 58 -15.84 -0.44 -18.75
N ASP A 59 -15.04 -0.35 -19.80
CA ASP A 59 -14.41 0.88 -20.27
C ASP A 59 -14.18 0.81 -21.79
N SER A 60 -15.02 1.50 -22.55
CA SER A 60 -14.89 1.56 -24.01
C SER A 60 -13.72 2.43 -24.49
N SER A 61 -13.22 3.33 -23.64
CA SER A 61 -12.10 4.22 -23.98
C SER A 61 -10.74 3.55 -23.82
N ALA A 62 -10.64 2.55 -22.94
CA ALA A 62 -9.46 1.72 -22.72
C ALA A 62 -9.31 0.58 -23.74
N ASN A 63 -10.33 0.34 -24.56
CA ASN A 63 -10.29 -0.56 -25.71
C ASN A 63 -9.68 0.17 -26.92
N LEU A 64 -8.36 0.15 -26.98
CA LEU A 64 -7.52 0.96 -27.87
C LEU A 64 -7.21 0.25 -29.20
N ASP A 65 -7.10 -1.08 -29.20
CA ASP A 65 -6.79 -1.88 -30.38
C ASP A 65 -7.90 -2.91 -30.70
N SER A 66 -8.71 -2.56 -31.69
CA SER A 66 -9.80 -3.41 -32.19
C SER A 66 -9.38 -4.78 -32.76
N GLY A 67 -8.08 -5.05 -32.90
CA GLY A 67 -7.52 -6.33 -33.37
C GLY A 67 -6.80 -7.15 -32.29
N ALA A 68 -6.66 -6.61 -31.07
CA ALA A 68 -5.95 -7.25 -29.97
C ALA A 68 -6.82 -7.35 -28.70
N ILE A 69 -6.33 -8.09 -27.71
CA ILE A 69 -6.87 -8.03 -26.35
C ILE A 69 -6.11 -6.92 -25.63
N ASP A 70 -6.83 -5.90 -25.19
CA ASP A 70 -6.27 -4.85 -24.35
C ASP A 70 -6.28 -5.24 -22.87
N THR A 71 -5.55 -4.46 -22.06
CA THR A 71 -5.47 -4.66 -20.62
C THR A 71 -5.64 -3.35 -19.85
N VAL A 72 -6.25 -3.41 -18.68
CA VAL A 72 -6.32 -2.32 -17.72
C VAL A 72 -5.70 -2.74 -16.40
N THR A 73 -5.20 -1.77 -15.62
CA THR A 73 -4.69 -2.02 -14.27
C THR A 73 -5.60 -1.36 -13.25
N ILE A 74 -6.01 -2.12 -12.23
CA ILE A 74 -6.81 -1.64 -11.10
C ILE A 74 -5.97 -1.68 -9.83
N ASN A 75 -6.38 -0.91 -8.81
CA ASN A 75 -5.90 -1.10 -7.45
C ASN A 75 -6.94 -1.89 -6.65
N VAL A 76 -6.51 -2.92 -5.90
CA VAL A 76 -7.36 -3.67 -4.98
C VAL A 76 -6.76 -3.59 -3.58
N SER A 77 -7.50 -3.08 -2.61
CA SER A 77 -7.07 -2.94 -1.21
C SER A 77 -8.07 -3.58 -0.25
N SER A 78 -7.67 -3.77 1.00
CA SER A 78 -8.55 -4.14 2.11
C SER A 78 -8.36 -3.18 3.28
N ASP A 79 -9.22 -3.26 4.30
CA ASP A 79 -9.03 -2.53 5.55
C ASP A 79 -7.70 -2.91 6.24
N THR A 80 -7.28 -4.18 6.11
CA THR A 80 -5.99 -4.67 6.62
C THR A 80 -4.81 -4.23 5.75
N ASP A 81 -4.94 -4.37 4.43
CA ASP A 81 -3.93 -3.99 3.43
C ASP A 81 -4.38 -2.74 2.67
N THR A 82 -4.19 -1.60 3.33
CA THR A 82 -4.61 -0.29 2.79
C THR A 82 -3.77 0.20 1.61
N LEU A 83 -2.56 -0.35 1.42
CA LEU A 83 -1.76 -0.08 0.22
C LEU A 83 -2.30 -0.87 -0.96
N GLY A 84 -2.71 -2.12 -0.70
CA GLY A 84 -3.30 -2.99 -1.68
C GLY A 84 -2.30 -3.47 -2.73
N ILE A 85 -2.85 -3.94 -3.84
CA ILE A 85 -2.11 -4.49 -4.96
C ILE A 85 -2.59 -3.90 -6.28
N SER A 86 -1.67 -3.79 -7.23
CA SER A 86 -2.03 -3.58 -8.63
C SER A 86 -2.37 -4.90 -9.30
N LEU A 87 -3.54 -4.97 -9.92
CA LEU A 87 -4.03 -6.17 -10.61
C LEU A 87 -4.37 -5.84 -12.06
N VAL A 88 -3.85 -6.63 -13.00
CA VAL A 88 -4.12 -6.46 -14.44
C VAL A 88 -5.34 -7.27 -14.84
N LEU A 89 -6.32 -6.62 -15.46
CA LEU A 89 -7.50 -7.23 -16.08
C LEU A 89 -7.28 -7.23 -17.59
N SER A 90 -7.72 -8.31 -18.25
CA SER A 90 -7.64 -8.44 -19.72
C SER A 90 -9.03 -8.35 -20.31
N GLU A 91 -9.16 -7.81 -21.53
CA GLU A 91 -10.44 -7.87 -22.22
C GLU A 91 -10.95 -9.31 -22.36
N THR A 92 -12.26 -9.47 -22.19
CA THR A 92 -12.99 -10.74 -22.34
C THR A 92 -12.96 -11.28 -23.76
N GLY A 93 -12.57 -10.45 -24.73
CA GLY A 93 -12.35 -10.78 -26.12
C GLY A 93 -11.82 -9.55 -26.84
N VAL A 94 -11.40 -9.72 -28.09
CA VAL A 94 -10.94 -8.60 -28.91
C VAL A 94 -12.04 -7.56 -29.03
N ASN A 95 -11.71 -6.30 -28.73
CA ASN A 95 -12.58 -5.15 -28.95
C ASN A 95 -13.89 -5.18 -28.15
N THR A 96 -13.90 -5.73 -26.93
CA THR A 96 -15.13 -5.80 -26.11
C THR A 96 -15.30 -4.59 -25.20
N GLY A 97 -14.23 -3.90 -24.79
CA GLY A 97 -14.28 -2.87 -23.75
C GLY A 97 -14.73 -3.39 -22.39
N ILE A 98 -14.69 -4.72 -22.19
CA ILE A 98 -15.05 -5.39 -20.94
C ILE A 98 -13.84 -6.21 -20.51
N PHE A 99 -13.23 -5.81 -19.39
CA PHE A 99 -12.02 -6.40 -18.84
C PHE A 99 -12.34 -7.21 -17.60
N GLU A 100 -11.79 -8.41 -17.48
CA GLU A 100 -12.04 -9.31 -16.36
C GLU A 100 -10.75 -9.88 -15.77
N ASN A 101 -10.79 -10.18 -14.47
CA ASN A 101 -9.77 -10.95 -13.77
C ASN A 101 -10.45 -11.89 -12.76
N THR A 102 -9.93 -13.12 -12.64
CA THR A 102 -10.44 -14.17 -11.74
C THR A 102 -9.38 -14.74 -10.80
N ASN A 103 -8.15 -14.22 -10.83
CA ASN A 103 -6.98 -14.78 -10.18
C ASN A 103 -6.55 -13.92 -8.98
N LEU A 104 -7.51 -13.57 -8.13
CA LEU A 104 -7.27 -12.90 -6.86
C LEU A 104 -7.53 -13.87 -5.71
N ILE A 105 -6.54 -14.02 -4.83
CA ILE A 105 -6.66 -14.75 -3.56
C ILE A 105 -6.63 -13.80 -2.37
N PHE A 106 -7.24 -14.24 -1.27
CA PHE A 106 -7.10 -13.61 0.03
C PHE A 106 -6.19 -14.43 0.93
N MET A 107 -5.38 -13.73 1.73
CA MET A 107 -4.46 -14.34 2.69
C MET A 107 -4.61 -13.64 4.04
N GLU A 108 -4.58 -14.41 5.14
CA GLU A 108 -4.71 -13.83 6.49
C GLU A 108 -3.47 -13.02 6.89
N ALA A 109 -2.32 -13.42 6.37
CA ALA A 109 -1.07 -12.67 6.44
C ALA A 109 -0.44 -12.59 5.04
N ASN A 110 0.67 -11.86 4.91
CA ASN A 110 1.38 -11.76 3.63
C ASN A 110 2.14 -13.06 3.28
N TRP A 111 1.40 -14.15 3.01
CA TRP A 111 1.89 -15.50 2.73
C TRP A 111 2.41 -15.65 1.30
N GLN A 112 3.39 -14.82 0.98
CA GLN A 112 4.19 -14.96 -0.22
C GLN A 112 5.41 -15.82 0.12
N PHE A 113 5.83 -16.75 -0.76
CA PHE A 113 6.98 -17.65 -0.52
C PHE A 113 7.84 -17.84 -1.76
N ALA A 114 9.16 -17.73 -1.63
CA ALA A 114 10.07 -18.17 -2.69
C ALA A 114 10.18 -19.70 -2.70
N ILE A 115 10.46 -20.28 -3.87
CA ILE A 115 10.57 -21.75 -4.03
C ILE A 115 11.63 -22.37 -3.10
N ALA A 116 12.68 -21.62 -2.73
CA ALA A 116 13.71 -22.09 -1.80
C ALA A 116 13.25 -22.11 -0.33
N ASN A 117 12.06 -21.60 -0.01
CA ASN A 117 11.59 -21.55 1.36
C ASN A 117 11.09 -22.90 1.85
N SER A 118 11.40 -23.16 3.11
CA SER A 118 10.76 -24.15 3.96
C SER A 118 9.67 -23.45 4.76
N VAL A 119 8.51 -24.07 4.87
CA VAL A 119 7.31 -23.50 5.50
C VAL A 119 6.85 -24.41 6.63
N THR A 120 6.55 -23.85 7.79
CA THR A 120 5.86 -24.54 8.88
C THR A 120 4.36 -24.35 8.69
N VAL A 121 3.63 -25.46 8.65
CA VAL A 121 2.17 -25.48 8.72
C VAL A 121 1.78 -25.75 10.16
N THR A 122 0.88 -24.94 10.69
CA THR A 122 0.38 -25.06 12.06
C THR A 122 -1.14 -25.22 12.04
N VAL A 123 -1.65 -26.13 12.85
CA VAL A 123 -3.08 -26.34 13.08
C VAL A 123 -3.35 -26.34 14.58
N ASP A 124 -4.28 -25.51 15.02
CA ASP A 124 -4.84 -25.52 16.37
C ASP A 124 -6.15 -26.32 16.36
N ASP A 125 -6.08 -27.56 16.83
CA ASP A 125 -7.21 -28.47 16.91
C ASP A 125 -7.16 -29.31 18.19
N SER A 126 -7.67 -28.72 19.28
CA SER A 126 -7.79 -29.43 20.57
C SER A 126 -8.66 -30.69 20.51
N SER A 127 -9.43 -30.93 19.43
CA SER A 127 -10.21 -32.16 19.28
C SER A 127 -9.40 -33.31 18.69
N ALA A 128 -8.26 -33.02 18.07
CA ALA A 128 -7.30 -33.99 17.58
C ALA A 128 -6.30 -34.45 18.67
N ASP A 129 -6.20 -33.71 19.78
CA ASP A 129 -5.52 -34.13 21.01
C ASP A 129 -6.43 -35.13 21.76
N THR A 130 -6.14 -36.41 21.61
CA THR A 130 -6.97 -37.52 22.11
C THR A 130 -6.27 -38.37 23.15
N THR A 131 -4.97 -38.20 23.33
CA THR A 131 -4.15 -38.94 24.29
C THR A 131 -3.38 -37.98 25.21
N ALA A 132 -2.51 -38.51 26.07
CA ALA A 132 -1.59 -37.70 26.87
C ALA A 132 -0.16 -37.69 26.27
N GLY A 133 -0.01 -38.28 25.09
CA GLY A 133 1.23 -38.35 24.32
C GLY A 133 1.08 -37.55 23.03
N ILE A 134 2.16 -37.44 22.25
CA ILE A 134 2.15 -36.69 20.99
C ILE A 134 1.17 -37.33 20.02
N ASP A 135 0.10 -36.61 19.69
CA ASP A 135 -0.84 -36.99 18.65
C ASP A 135 -0.42 -36.44 17.27
N SER A 136 -1.13 -36.86 16.22
CA SER A 136 -0.86 -36.40 14.86
C SER A 136 -2.13 -36.11 14.08
N THR A 137 -2.08 -35.09 13.23
CA THR A 137 -3.11 -34.77 12.25
C THR A 137 -2.48 -34.56 10.86
N SER A 138 -3.26 -34.16 9.86
CA SER A 138 -2.74 -33.91 8.51
C SER A 138 -3.50 -32.84 7.76
N VAL A 139 -2.80 -32.18 6.85
CA VAL A 139 -3.40 -31.26 5.86
C VAL A 139 -3.18 -31.79 4.45
N THR A 140 -4.06 -31.38 3.54
CA THR A 140 -3.86 -31.57 2.09
C THR A 140 -3.34 -30.27 1.50
N VAL A 141 -2.27 -30.34 0.71
CA VAL A 141 -1.66 -29.18 0.04
C VAL A 141 -1.76 -29.36 -1.46
N VAL A 142 -2.35 -28.40 -2.16
CA VAL A 142 -2.46 -28.36 -3.62
C VAL A 142 -1.83 -27.08 -4.18
N SER A 143 -1.41 -27.11 -5.44
CA SER A 143 -0.92 -25.94 -6.16
C SER A 143 -1.48 -25.89 -7.58
N GLU A 144 -1.35 -24.75 -8.26
CA GLU A 144 -1.69 -24.68 -9.69
C GLU A 144 -0.84 -25.62 -10.56
N SER A 145 0.44 -25.83 -10.21
CA SER A 145 1.32 -26.79 -10.89
C SER A 145 1.05 -28.26 -10.53
N ASP A 146 0.32 -28.52 -9.45
CA ASP A 146 -0.09 -29.85 -9.00
C ASP A 146 -1.42 -29.80 -8.21
N GLY A 147 -2.51 -29.85 -8.97
CA GLY A 147 -3.87 -29.89 -8.40
C GLY A 147 -4.24 -31.23 -7.74
N THR A 148 -3.43 -32.29 -7.86
CA THR A 148 -3.63 -33.52 -7.08
C THR A 148 -3.09 -33.34 -5.67
N GLY A 149 -1.94 -32.68 -5.55
CA GLY A 149 -1.37 -32.26 -4.28
C GLY A 149 -0.67 -33.37 -3.51
N ILE A 150 -0.39 -33.07 -2.24
CA ILE A 150 0.25 -33.96 -1.26
C ILE A 150 -0.50 -33.90 0.08
N THR A 151 -0.24 -34.89 0.93
CA THR A 151 -0.66 -34.86 2.34
C THR A 151 0.56 -34.62 3.21
N VAL A 152 0.48 -33.60 4.08
CA VAL A 152 1.53 -33.29 5.05
C VAL A 152 1.04 -33.72 6.43
N SER A 153 1.79 -34.61 7.08
CA SER A 153 1.54 -35.01 8.47
C SER A 153 2.06 -33.93 9.42
N LEU A 154 1.24 -33.57 10.39
CA LEU A 154 1.53 -32.63 11.45
C LEU A 154 1.59 -33.39 12.78
N GLN A 155 2.58 -33.07 13.61
CA GLN A 155 2.76 -33.65 14.93
C GLN A 155 2.42 -32.61 15.99
N GLU A 156 1.75 -33.05 17.05
CA GLU A 156 1.48 -32.20 18.18
C GLU A 156 2.80 -31.66 18.79
N THR A 157 2.82 -30.40 19.21
CA THR A 157 4.04 -29.75 19.73
C THR A 157 4.41 -30.27 21.12
N SER A 158 3.42 -30.73 21.88
CA SER A 158 3.57 -31.43 23.16
C SER A 158 2.33 -32.31 23.36
N GLY A 159 2.39 -33.39 24.16
CA GLY A 159 1.32 -34.40 24.19
C GLY A 159 -0.03 -34.01 24.80
N THR A 160 -0.29 -32.70 24.98
CA THR A 160 -1.60 -32.14 25.34
C THR A 160 -1.75 -30.67 24.87
N SER A 161 -1.03 -30.22 23.84
CA SER A 161 -1.09 -28.81 23.42
C SER A 161 -2.29 -28.51 22.53
N GLY A 162 -2.83 -29.51 21.82
CA GLY A 162 -3.80 -29.28 20.75
C GLY A 162 -3.22 -28.54 19.54
N ILE A 163 -1.91 -28.26 19.51
CA ILE A 163 -1.23 -27.52 18.45
C ILE A 163 -0.36 -28.49 17.66
N PHE A 164 -0.62 -28.62 16.37
CA PHE A 164 0.06 -29.54 15.47
C PHE A 164 0.90 -28.78 14.45
N THR A 165 2.15 -29.18 14.28
CA THR A 165 3.08 -28.55 13.34
C THR A 165 3.72 -29.56 12.39
N GLY A 166 4.03 -29.11 11.18
CA GLY A 166 4.77 -29.90 10.20
C GLY A 166 5.41 -29.00 9.15
N THR A 167 6.43 -29.51 8.46
CA THR A 167 7.16 -28.73 7.47
C THR A 167 6.67 -29.04 6.06
N LEU A 168 6.33 -28.01 5.29
CA LEU A 168 6.05 -28.01 3.86
C LEU A 168 7.26 -27.43 3.10
N GLN A 169 7.62 -28.03 1.97
CA GLN A 169 8.66 -27.57 1.06
C GLN A 169 8.07 -27.30 -0.32
N PHE A 170 8.73 -26.43 -1.08
CA PHE A 170 8.40 -26.18 -2.48
C PHE A 170 9.45 -26.79 -3.40
N THR A 171 9.03 -27.34 -4.54
CA THR A 171 9.95 -27.91 -5.53
C THR A 171 9.48 -27.60 -6.95
N THR A 172 10.39 -27.50 -7.90
CA THR A 172 10.04 -27.47 -9.33
C THR A 172 9.93 -28.87 -9.94
N GLY A 173 10.39 -29.90 -9.21
CA GLY A 173 10.30 -31.31 -9.58
C GLY A 173 8.95 -31.93 -9.23
N THR A 174 8.87 -33.26 -9.28
CA THR A 174 7.65 -34.00 -8.90
C THR A 174 7.40 -33.88 -7.39
N SER A 175 6.12 -33.67 -7.01
CA SER A 175 5.69 -33.65 -5.62
C SER A 175 5.98 -34.98 -4.93
N SER A 176 6.57 -34.93 -3.74
CA SER A 176 6.88 -36.14 -2.95
C SER A 176 7.12 -35.80 -1.48
N GLY A 177 6.66 -36.68 -0.58
CA GLY A 177 6.71 -36.43 0.86
C GLY A 177 6.05 -35.10 1.21
N ASN A 178 6.81 -34.21 1.84
CA ASN A 178 6.34 -32.87 2.19
C ASN A 178 6.70 -31.78 1.17
N ALA A 179 7.15 -32.14 -0.04
CA ALA A 179 7.49 -31.19 -1.10
C ALA A 179 6.39 -31.15 -2.16
N ILE A 180 5.74 -29.99 -2.32
CA ILE A 180 4.72 -29.75 -3.36
C ILE A 180 5.36 -29.09 -4.58
N LYS A 181 5.01 -29.57 -5.78
CA LYS A 181 5.44 -28.98 -7.04
C LYS A 181 4.83 -27.60 -7.22
N VAL A 182 5.64 -26.60 -7.53
CA VAL A 182 5.23 -25.23 -7.83
C VAL A 182 6.09 -24.58 -8.91
N ALA A 183 5.57 -23.52 -9.50
CA ALA A 183 6.27 -22.54 -10.33
C ALA A 183 6.18 -21.13 -9.74
N GLN A 184 6.97 -20.20 -10.26
CA GLN A 184 6.87 -18.78 -9.89
C GLN A 184 5.49 -18.22 -10.29
N GLY A 185 4.84 -17.50 -9.37
CA GLY A 185 3.47 -17.00 -9.54
C GLY A 185 2.38 -18.06 -9.29
N ASP A 186 2.72 -19.25 -8.82
CA ASP A 186 1.70 -20.25 -8.46
C ASP A 186 0.96 -19.85 -7.17
N ILE A 187 -0.35 -20.09 -7.18
CA ILE A 187 -1.15 -20.16 -5.96
C ILE A 187 -0.99 -21.55 -5.33
N VAL A 188 -0.82 -21.58 -4.01
CA VAL A 188 -0.82 -22.79 -3.18
C VAL A 188 -1.97 -22.69 -2.20
N SER A 189 -2.77 -23.75 -2.07
CA SER A 189 -3.86 -23.83 -1.10
C SER A 189 -3.66 -25.03 -0.18
N ILE A 190 -3.83 -24.80 1.12
CA ILE A 190 -3.75 -25.82 2.16
C ILE A 190 -5.14 -26.03 2.74
N PHE A 191 -5.60 -27.28 2.76
CA PHE A 191 -6.91 -27.68 3.27
C PHE A 191 -6.75 -28.51 4.54
N TYR A 192 -7.41 -28.06 5.62
CA TYR A 192 -7.59 -28.84 6.83
C TYR A 192 -9.01 -29.42 6.88
N ALA A 193 -9.12 -30.71 6.60
CA ALA A 193 -10.41 -31.38 6.41
C ALA A 193 -11.36 -31.35 7.63
N PRO A 194 -10.88 -31.54 8.88
CA PRO A 194 -11.77 -31.59 10.05
C PRO A 194 -12.59 -30.32 10.27
N SER A 195 -12.04 -29.14 10.00
CA SER A 195 -12.74 -27.85 10.14
C SER A 195 -13.09 -27.18 8.80
N SER A 196 -12.77 -27.83 7.67
CA SER A 196 -12.94 -27.28 6.31
C SER A 196 -12.23 -25.94 6.09
N GLN A 197 -11.14 -25.70 6.81
CA GLN A 197 -10.35 -24.49 6.71
C GLN A 197 -9.39 -24.51 5.54
N ILE A 198 -9.17 -23.33 4.98
CA ILE A 198 -8.32 -23.14 3.82
C ILE A 198 -7.43 -21.92 4.02
N SER A 199 -6.14 -22.11 3.77
CA SER A 199 -5.14 -21.04 3.72
C SER A 199 -4.54 -20.99 2.33
N ASN A 200 -4.42 -19.78 1.77
CA ASN A 200 -3.85 -19.55 0.44
C ASN A 200 -2.49 -18.88 0.54
N ALA A 201 -1.61 -19.13 -0.42
CA ALA A 201 -0.29 -18.53 -0.50
C ALA A 201 0.09 -18.29 -1.96
N LEU A 202 1.02 -17.35 -2.19
CA LEU A 202 1.55 -17.04 -3.52
C LEU A 202 3.05 -17.34 -3.60
N ILE A 203 3.48 -18.01 -4.67
CA ILE A 203 4.89 -18.27 -4.91
C ILE A 203 5.54 -17.06 -5.61
N ILE A 204 6.60 -16.52 -5.01
CA ILE A 204 7.33 -15.36 -5.50
C ILE A 204 8.71 -15.70 -6.09
N PRO A 205 9.24 -14.87 -7.02
CA PRO A 205 8.60 -13.69 -7.62
C PRO A 205 7.35 -14.07 -8.42
N ASN A 206 6.39 -13.15 -8.51
CA ASN A 206 5.20 -13.32 -9.34
C ASN A 206 5.42 -12.61 -10.68
N PRO A 207 5.70 -13.33 -11.78
CA PRO A 207 5.88 -12.72 -13.10
C PRO A 207 4.55 -12.35 -13.77
N ASP A 208 3.41 -12.84 -13.25
CA ASP A 208 2.09 -12.63 -13.83
C ASP A 208 1.34 -11.53 -13.06
N SER A 209 1.30 -10.33 -13.65
CA SER A 209 0.58 -9.18 -13.10
C SER A 209 -0.95 -9.35 -13.11
N GLY A 210 -1.46 -10.40 -13.76
CA GLY A 210 -2.85 -10.82 -13.68
C GLY A 210 -3.15 -11.71 -12.46
N LYS A 211 -2.15 -12.08 -11.65
CA LYS A 211 -2.36 -12.82 -10.40
C LYS A 211 -2.16 -11.91 -9.20
N GLY A 212 -3.18 -11.83 -8.35
CA GLY A 212 -3.19 -11.00 -7.16
C GLY A 212 -3.27 -11.84 -5.89
N ALA A 213 -2.54 -11.41 -4.86
CA ALA A 213 -2.69 -11.94 -3.52
C ALA A 213 -2.81 -10.74 -2.57
N LEU A 214 -3.97 -10.61 -1.94
CA LEU A 214 -4.29 -9.50 -1.06
C LEU A 214 -4.38 -10.00 0.37
N GLN A 215 -3.71 -9.32 1.30
CA GLN A 215 -3.94 -9.62 2.71
C GLN A 215 -5.30 -9.07 3.14
N ALA A 216 -6.12 -9.90 3.79
CA ALA A 216 -7.43 -9.51 4.29
C ALA A 216 -7.85 -10.38 5.47
N LEU A 217 -8.74 -9.87 6.31
CA LEU A 217 -9.29 -10.54 7.48
C LEU A 217 -10.80 -10.64 7.42
N VAL A 218 -11.37 -11.57 8.19
CA VAL A 218 -12.84 -11.66 8.35
C VAL A 218 -13.37 -10.35 8.92
N GLY A 219 -14.33 -9.76 8.22
CA GLY A 219 -14.92 -8.45 8.53
C GLY A 219 -14.36 -7.30 7.69
N ASP A 220 -13.25 -7.50 6.98
CA ASP A 220 -12.67 -6.45 6.14
C ASP A 220 -13.60 -6.09 4.98
N THR A 221 -13.61 -4.80 4.65
CA THR A 221 -14.09 -4.30 3.37
C THR A 221 -12.95 -4.36 2.36
N ILE A 222 -13.16 -5.06 1.26
CA ILE A 222 -12.28 -5.02 0.10
C ILE A 222 -12.77 -3.97 -0.88
N THR A 223 -11.84 -3.19 -1.43
CA THR A 223 -12.14 -2.09 -2.35
C THR A 223 -11.34 -2.27 -3.63
N ALA A 224 -12.02 -2.35 -4.79
CA ALA A 224 -11.39 -2.30 -6.09
C ALA A 224 -11.61 -0.91 -6.69
N THR A 225 -10.55 -0.27 -7.18
CA THR A 225 -10.58 1.11 -7.71
C THR A 225 -9.99 1.18 -9.12
N TYR A 226 -10.70 1.85 -10.01
CA TYR A 226 -10.31 2.13 -11.39
C TYR A 226 -10.79 3.54 -11.80
N ASP A 227 -9.88 4.41 -12.24
CA ASP A 227 -10.18 5.78 -12.70
C ASP A 227 -11.15 6.56 -11.79
N SER A 228 -10.90 6.53 -10.48
CA SER A 228 -11.70 7.18 -9.42
C SER A 228 -13.09 6.60 -9.18
N VAL A 229 -13.46 5.52 -9.87
CA VAL A 229 -14.65 4.70 -9.56
C VAL A 229 -14.19 3.52 -8.71
N SER A 230 -14.98 3.17 -7.70
CA SER A 230 -14.71 2.01 -6.86
C SER A 230 -15.96 1.17 -6.66
N ASP A 231 -15.72 -0.11 -6.38
CA ASP A 231 -16.72 -1.02 -5.86
C ASP A 231 -16.15 -1.73 -4.62
N THR A 232 -17.04 -2.20 -3.75
CA THR A 232 -16.65 -2.84 -2.50
C THR A 232 -17.36 -4.16 -2.28
N ALA A 233 -16.65 -5.07 -1.61
CA ALA A 233 -17.21 -6.31 -1.08
C ALA A 233 -16.66 -6.55 0.33
N THR A 234 -17.16 -7.57 1.02
CA THR A 234 -16.78 -7.89 2.40
C THR A 234 -16.16 -9.28 2.49
N ILE A 235 -15.25 -9.49 3.44
CA ILE A 235 -14.78 -10.84 3.80
C ILE A 235 -15.69 -11.38 4.91
N GLY A 236 -16.53 -12.35 4.58
CA GLY A 236 -17.44 -13.01 5.50
C GLY A 236 -16.76 -14.07 6.37
N SER A 237 -17.41 -14.41 7.48
CA SER A 237 -17.08 -15.60 8.25
C SER A 237 -17.74 -16.82 7.62
N SER A 238 -16.95 -17.87 7.32
CA SER A 238 -17.55 -19.14 6.92
C SER A 238 -18.18 -19.79 8.17
N GLY A 239 -19.44 -20.23 8.07
CA GLY A 239 -20.25 -20.72 9.21
C GLY A 239 -19.86 -22.08 9.80
N GLY A 240 -18.57 -22.43 9.83
CA GLY A 240 -18.04 -23.63 10.50
C GLY A 240 -17.18 -23.23 11.69
N GLY A 241 -17.60 -23.57 12.91
CA GLY A 241 -16.81 -23.30 14.11
C GLY A 241 -15.61 -24.24 14.25
N GLY A 242 -14.44 -23.68 14.58
CA GLY A 242 -13.33 -24.41 15.21
C GLY A 242 -11.94 -24.12 14.63
N GLY A 243 -11.03 -23.61 15.48
CA GLY A 243 -9.56 -23.86 15.54
C GLY A 243 -8.72 -23.57 14.30
N GLY A 244 -7.88 -22.52 14.34
CA GLY A 244 -7.15 -21.96 13.20
C GLY A 244 -6.00 -22.82 12.64
N GLY A 245 -5.92 -22.89 11.32
CA GLY A 245 -4.76 -23.36 10.56
C GLY A 245 -4.02 -22.20 9.89
N GLY A 246 -2.72 -22.09 10.09
CA GLY A 246 -1.88 -21.01 9.56
C GLY A 246 -0.59 -21.51 8.91
N ILE A 247 0.02 -20.66 8.08
CA ILE A 247 1.25 -20.93 7.32
C ILE A 247 2.37 -19.98 7.81
N ALA A 248 3.58 -20.49 8.09
CA ALA A 248 4.74 -19.69 8.54
C ALA A 248 6.04 -20.07 7.80
N ARG A 249 7.03 -19.17 7.66
CA ARG A 249 8.34 -19.49 7.06
C ARG A 249 9.30 -20.06 8.11
N ALA A 250 9.99 -21.16 7.81
CA ALA A 250 11.09 -21.65 8.63
C ALA A 250 12.38 -20.89 8.28
N GLY A 251 12.85 -20.02 9.19
CA GLY A 251 14.13 -19.29 9.07
C GLY A 251 14.04 -17.76 9.13
N LEU A 252 12.83 -17.20 9.06
CA LEU A 252 12.44 -16.08 9.91
C LEU A 252 12.13 -16.74 11.26
N VAL A 253 12.73 -16.33 12.37
CA VAL A 253 12.53 -17.02 13.64
C VAL A 253 11.02 -17.13 13.88
N VAL A 254 10.61 -18.38 14.02
CA VAL A 254 9.22 -18.80 14.06
C VAL A 254 8.74 -18.46 15.45
N ASP A 255 7.94 -17.40 15.53
CA ASP A 255 6.74 -17.36 16.39
C ASP A 255 5.72 -16.28 16.01
N ALA A 256 5.65 -15.89 14.74
CA ALA A 256 4.42 -15.35 14.18
C ALA A 256 3.39 -16.49 14.00
N VAL A 257 2.87 -17.03 15.10
CA VAL A 257 1.66 -17.84 15.08
C VAL A 257 0.50 -16.88 14.81
N ALA A 258 0.08 -16.82 13.56
CA ALA A 258 -1.16 -16.15 13.16
C ALA A 258 -2.34 -16.80 13.92
N GLY A 259 -2.85 -16.10 14.92
CA GLY A 259 -4.05 -16.49 15.67
C GLY A 259 -5.12 -15.44 15.48
N PHE A 260 -6.11 -15.71 14.63
CA PHE A 260 -7.34 -14.92 14.61
C PHE A 260 -8.38 -15.51 15.56
N GLY A 261 -8.63 -14.78 16.64
CA GLY A 261 -9.93 -14.66 17.29
C GLY A 261 -10.72 -15.94 17.53
N GLY A 262 -10.18 -16.83 18.37
CA GLY A 262 -10.97 -17.92 18.93
C GLY A 262 -12.06 -17.38 19.85
N GLY A 263 -13.33 -17.59 19.47
CA GLY A 263 -14.47 -17.37 20.35
C GLY A 263 -14.23 -18.07 21.69
N CYS A 264 -14.15 -17.25 22.72
CA CYS A 264 -13.74 -17.68 24.04
C CYS A 264 -14.80 -18.57 24.72
N ARG A 265 -14.44 -19.81 25.06
CA ARG A 265 -15.38 -20.81 25.61
C ARG A 265 -15.31 -21.01 27.14
N SER A 266 -14.32 -20.48 27.86
CA SER A 266 -14.29 -20.59 29.33
C SER A 266 -13.60 -19.46 30.09
N ASP A 267 -12.48 -18.91 29.59
CA ASP A 267 -11.77 -17.79 30.22
C ASP A 267 -11.40 -16.77 29.15
N CYS A 268 -12.04 -15.60 29.23
CA CYS A 268 -12.02 -14.53 28.22
C CYS A 268 -11.31 -13.30 28.75
N THR A 269 -10.43 -13.51 29.71
CA THR A 269 -9.73 -12.47 30.41
C THR A 269 -8.34 -12.39 29.78
N PRO A 270 -8.04 -11.33 29.02
CA PRO A 270 -6.73 -11.15 28.47
C PRO A 270 -5.75 -10.61 29.51
N PRO A 271 -4.44 -10.76 29.27
CA PRO A 271 -3.45 -10.07 30.07
C PRO A 271 -3.67 -8.57 30.03
N THR A 272 -3.25 -7.89 31.09
CA THR A 272 -3.34 -6.42 31.16
C THR A 272 -2.10 -5.81 31.78
N LEU A 273 -1.72 -4.64 31.29
CA LEU A 273 -0.70 -3.79 31.88
C LEU A 273 -1.29 -2.77 32.86
N GLY A 274 -2.59 -2.78 33.13
CA GLY A 274 -3.18 -1.73 33.97
C GLY A 274 -4.53 -2.09 34.54
N VAL A 275 -5.55 -2.08 33.68
CA VAL A 275 -6.96 -2.31 34.07
C VAL A 275 -7.57 -3.47 33.30
N THR A 276 -8.52 -4.16 33.92
CA THR A 276 -9.39 -5.12 33.24
C THR A 276 -10.39 -4.41 32.32
N SER A 277 -11.11 -5.17 31.50
CA SER A 277 -12.23 -4.69 30.67
C SER A 277 -13.32 -3.94 31.43
N ASN A 278 -13.47 -4.21 32.73
CA ASN A 278 -14.41 -3.51 33.62
C ASN A 278 -13.80 -2.27 34.31
N GLY A 279 -12.58 -1.88 33.94
CA GLY A 279 -11.88 -0.72 34.49
C GLY A 279 -11.25 -0.94 35.87
N ILE A 280 -11.15 -2.19 36.34
CA ILE A 280 -10.54 -2.51 37.64
C ILE A 280 -9.01 -2.49 37.50
N ARG A 281 -8.34 -1.65 38.28
CA ARG A 281 -6.87 -1.53 38.31
C ARG A 281 -6.25 -2.77 38.96
N LEU A 282 -5.37 -3.45 38.23
CA LEU A 282 -4.59 -4.60 38.71
C LEU A 282 -3.08 -4.33 38.69
N VAL A 283 -2.63 -3.41 37.84
CA VAL A 283 -1.21 -3.07 37.68
C VAL A 283 -1.02 -1.57 37.80
N THR A 284 -0.03 -1.17 38.60
CA THR A 284 0.44 0.22 38.68
C THR A 284 1.81 0.36 38.03
N ASP A 285 2.06 1.49 37.38
CA ASP A 285 3.27 1.74 36.59
C ASP A 285 3.50 0.64 35.53
N GLY A 286 2.41 0.29 34.83
CA GLY A 286 2.39 -0.83 33.91
C GLY A 286 3.26 -0.67 32.67
N PHE A 287 3.50 0.57 32.26
CA PHE A 287 4.42 0.92 31.19
C PHE A 287 5.39 2.00 31.67
N SER A 288 6.66 1.86 31.29
CA SER A 288 7.69 2.86 31.52
C SER A 288 8.61 2.98 30.33
N TYR A 289 9.05 4.20 30.03
CA TYR A 289 10.09 4.46 29.05
C TYR A 289 11.14 5.40 29.62
N ASN A 290 12.39 4.95 29.66
CA ASN A 290 13.51 5.64 30.30
C ASN A 290 13.18 6.13 31.74
N GLY A 291 12.44 5.32 32.49
CA GLY A 291 12.02 5.61 33.87
C GLY A 291 10.76 6.48 34.00
N ASN A 292 10.19 6.98 32.91
CA ASN A 292 8.92 7.72 32.93
C ASN A 292 7.76 6.72 32.96
N THR A 293 7.19 6.46 34.14
CA THR A 293 6.11 5.48 34.31
C THR A 293 4.73 6.06 34.01
N VAL A 294 3.78 5.17 33.67
CA VAL A 294 2.36 5.49 33.54
C VAL A 294 1.47 4.33 33.95
N ASP A 295 0.34 4.65 34.58
CA ASP A 295 -0.76 3.71 34.77
C ASP A 295 -1.52 3.50 33.46
N VAL A 296 -1.30 2.34 32.85
CA VAL A 296 -1.87 1.98 31.55
C VAL A 296 -3.40 1.95 31.62
N GLN A 297 -4.06 2.59 30.67
CA GLN A 297 -5.51 2.60 30.56
C GLN A 297 -5.99 1.55 29.56
N LEU A 298 -7.30 1.35 29.54
CA LEU A 298 -7.94 0.25 28.82
C LEU A 298 -7.60 0.21 27.32
N TYR A 299 -7.43 1.33 26.64
CA TYR A 299 -7.08 1.32 25.21
C TYR A 299 -6.17 2.50 24.87
N TYR A 300 -6.59 3.70 25.26
CA TYR A 300 -5.80 4.92 25.14
C TYR A 300 -5.25 5.36 26.48
N THR A 301 -3.92 5.41 26.57
CA THR A 301 -3.20 5.89 27.76
C THR A 301 -2.60 7.27 27.48
N PRO A 302 -3.06 8.32 28.19
CA PRO A 302 -2.39 9.62 28.24
C PRO A 302 -0.92 9.47 28.69
N TYR A 303 0.02 9.61 27.77
CA TYR A 303 1.45 9.52 27.99
C TYR A 303 2.13 10.83 27.52
N PRO A 304 3.14 11.34 28.24
CA PRO A 304 3.88 12.51 27.78
C PRO A 304 4.74 12.17 26.55
N LEU A 305 5.05 13.18 25.74
CA LEU A 305 6.06 13.07 24.69
C LEU A 305 7.43 12.90 25.35
N ILE A 306 8.10 11.79 25.08
CA ILE A 306 9.46 11.52 25.55
C ILE A 306 10.44 11.75 24.39
N PRO A 307 11.24 12.83 24.41
CA PRO A 307 12.27 13.02 23.40
C PRO A 307 13.47 12.11 23.67
N VAL A 308 13.97 11.46 22.63
CA VAL A 308 15.21 10.67 22.63
C VAL A 308 16.06 11.00 21.42
N GLU A 309 17.36 10.75 21.53
CA GLU A 309 18.31 10.95 20.44
C GLU A 309 18.74 9.62 19.83
N VAL A 310 18.94 9.62 18.51
CA VAL A 310 19.58 8.52 17.79
C VAL A 310 20.95 8.20 18.40
N GLY A 311 21.27 6.92 18.51
CA GLY A 311 22.54 6.44 19.09
C GLY A 311 22.54 6.34 20.63
N GLN A 312 21.46 6.72 21.31
CA GLN A 312 21.33 6.54 22.76
C GLN A 312 20.63 5.22 23.10
N LYS A 313 21.09 4.57 24.17
CA LYS A 313 20.42 3.40 24.75
C LYS A 313 19.17 3.83 25.49
N ASN A 314 18.08 3.15 25.22
CA ASN A 314 16.77 3.34 25.83
C ASN A 314 16.30 2.05 26.49
N THR A 315 15.45 2.20 27.50
CA THR A 315 14.86 1.07 28.23
C THR A 315 13.35 1.27 28.34
N ALA A 316 12.60 0.31 27.79
CA ALA A 316 11.17 0.17 28.02
C ALA A 316 10.92 -0.93 29.06
N VAL A 317 9.96 -0.72 29.96
CA VAL A 317 9.53 -1.71 30.96
C VAL A 317 8.03 -1.89 30.88
N LEU A 318 7.60 -3.15 30.76
CA LEU A 318 6.19 -3.55 30.72
C LEU A 318 5.92 -4.50 31.90
N LYS A 319 4.94 -4.18 32.75
CA LYS A 319 4.45 -5.11 33.78
C LYS A 319 3.14 -5.72 33.31
N VAL A 320 3.15 -7.03 33.04
CA VAL A 320 2.01 -7.75 32.49
C VAL A 320 1.40 -8.63 33.57
N TYR A 321 0.13 -8.38 33.91
CA TYR A 321 -0.67 -9.26 34.76
C TYR A 321 -1.44 -10.25 33.90
N GLU A 322 -1.55 -11.48 34.37
CA GLU A 322 -2.38 -12.52 33.76
C GLU A 322 -3.14 -13.29 34.84
N ASN A 323 -4.46 -13.45 34.69
CA ASN A 323 -5.31 -14.05 35.73
C ASN A 323 -5.07 -15.55 35.91
N GLY A 324 -4.56 -16.23 34.87
CA GLY A 324 -4.08 -17.60 34.99
C GLY A 324 -2.76 -17.74 35.74
N GLY A 325 -2.02 -16.65 35.96
CA GLY A 325 -0.63 -16.65 36.44
C GLY A 325 0.36 -16.26 35.33
N ILE A 326 1.52 -15.71 35.70
CA ILE A 326 2.52 -15.16 34.77
C ILE A 326 3.07 -16.20 33.78
N GLU A 327 3.04 -17.48 34.15
CA GLU A 327 3.41 -18.61 33.31
C GLU A 327 2.45 -18.85 32.14
N ASN A 328 1.29 -18.20 32.14
CA ASN A 328 0.32 -18.24 31.05
C ASN A 328 0.48 -17.09 30.05
N ILE A 329 1.38 -16.13 30.30
CA ILE A 329 1.69 -15.10 29.30
C ILE A 329 2.45 -15.77 28.16
N ARG A 330 2.03 -15.51 26.91
CA ARG A 330 2.67 -16.08 25.72
C ARG A 330 3.36 -15.04 24.86
N HIS A 331 2.98 -13.78 24.97
CA HIS A 331 3.53 -12.76 24.09
C HIS A 331 3.44 -11.37 24.69
N VAL A 332 4.49 -10.60 24.44
CA VAL A 332 4.58 -9.18 24.74
C VAL A 332 5.21 -8.46 23.54
N GLU A 333 4.45 -7.55 22.94
CA GLU A 333 4.84 -6.74 21.78
C GLU A 333 5.04 -5.28 22.19
N LEU A 334 6.06 -4.65 21.61
CA LEU A 334 6.28 -3.21 21.67
C LEU A 334 6.49 -2.65 20.27
N GLY A 335 5.57 -1.82 19.81
CA GLY A 335 5.59 -1.17 18.50
C GLY A 335 5.90 0.33 18.59
N PHE A 336 6.76 0.81 17.69
CA PHE A 336 7.16 2.22 17.56
C PHE A 336 6.75 2.79 16.20
N GLY A 337 6.63 4.11 16.12
CA GLY A 337 6.37 4.80 14.85
C GLY A 337 4.93 4.69 14.36
N ILE A 338 3.96 4.56 15.29
CA ILE A 338 2.55 4.42 14.92
C ILE A 338 1.99 5.80 14.54
N GLY A 339 1.40 5.89 13.34
CA GLY A 339 0.74 7.10 12.87
C GLY A 339 -0.60 7.34 13.57
N LYS A 340 -1.13 8.56 13.43
CA LYS A 340 -2.49 8.87 13.87
C LYS A 340 -3.50 7.99 13.11
N ASP A 341 -4.45 7.41 13.83
CA ASP A 341 -5.48 6.50 13.30
C ASP A 341 -4.92 5.19 12.70
N LYS A 342 -3.71 4.79 13.11
CA LYS A 342 -3.06 3.53 12.74
C LYS A 342 -3.08 2.53 13.89
N VAL A 343 -3.10 1.24 13.55
CA VAL A 343 -3.05 0.13 14.51
C VAL A 343 -1.62 -0.34 14.75
N ILE A 344 -1.38 -1.10 15.81
CA ILE A 344 -0.04 -1.57 16.19
C ILE A 344 0.64 -2.42 15.09
N SER A 345 -0.13 -3.15 14.27
CA SER A 345 0.43 -3.90 13.12
C SER A 345 1.01 -3.01 12.01
N GLN A 346 0.75 -1.70 12.06
CA GLN A 346 1.30 -0.69 11.17
C GLN A 346 2.47 0.09 11.80
N SER A 347 3.02 -0.42 12.91
CA SER A 347 4.25 0.10 13.52
C SER A 347 5.42 0.03 12.53
N LYS A 348 6.31 1.02 12.60
CA LYS A 348 7.52 1.09 11.77
C LYS A 348 8.62 0.15 12.24
N ALA A 349 8.67 -0.08 13.55
CA ALA A 349 9.56 -1.06 14.16
C ALA A 349 8.82 -1.75 15.32
N VAL A 350 8.96 -3.06 15.44
CA VAL A 350 8.29 -3.89 16.46
C VAL A 350 9.30 -4.83 17.10
N ILE A 351 9.25 -4.92 18.42
CA ILE A 351 9.98 -5.91 19.21
C ILE A 351 8.95 -6.85 19.84
N ASN A 352 9.06 -8.14 19.52
CA ASN A 352 8.23 -9.20 20.07
C ASN A 352 9.05 -10.01 21.08
N TYR A 353 8.43 -10.34 22.19
CA TYR A 353 8.94 -11.24 23.20
C TYR A 353 7.94 -12.38 23.38
N ASP A 354 8.23 -13.51 22.78
CA ASP A 354 7.38 -14.69 22.75
C ASP A 354 7.87 -15.71 23.77
N ILE A 355 6.95 -16.26 24.56
CA ILE A 355 7.23 -17.22 25.62
C ILE A 355 6.58 -18.54 25.22
N PHE A 356 7.41 -19.55 24.97
CA PHE A 356 6.97 -20.88 24.65
C PHE A 356 6.37 -21.58 25.88
N PHE A 357 5.53 -22.59 25.66
CA PHE A 357 4.89 -23.36 26.73
C PHE A 357 5.88 -24.11 27.64
N ASP A 358 7.10 -24.37 27.16
CA ASP A 358 8.17 -24.95 27.97
C ASP A 358 8.90 -23.92 28.87
N GLY A 359 8.50 -22.65 28.81
CA GLY A 359 9.06 -21.53 29.56
C GLY A 359 10.32 -20.91 28.92
N THR A 360 10.77 -21.40 27.77
CA THR A 360 11.78 -20.70 26.97
C THR A 360 11.16 -19.49 26.28
N ALA A 361 12.00 -18.55 25.83
CA ALA A 361 11.51 -17.35 25.15
C ALA A 361 12.37 -16.98 23.94
N SER A 362 11.75 -16.38 22.92
CA SER A 362 12.40 -15.78 21.77
C SER A 362 12.18 -14.26 21.73
N VAL A 363 13.08 -13.57 21.03
CA VAL A 363 12.97 -12.14 20.75
C VAL A 363 13.01 -11.96 19.24
N ASP A 364 11.96 -11.37 18.69
CA ASP A 364 11.80 -11.14 17.26
C ASP A 364 11.61 -9.67 16.95
N VAL A 365 12.46 -9.14 16.08
CA VAL A 365 12.43 -7.72 15.70
C VAL A 365 11.97 -7.60 14.26
N PHE A 366 10.84 -6.94 14.05
CA PHE A 366 10.39 -6.50 12.73
C PHE A 366 10.76 -5.05 12.54
N ASP A 367 11.77 -4.80 11.71
CA ASP A 367 12.32 -3.47 11.48
C ASP A 367 12.82 -3.32 10.04
N PRO A 368 11.91 -3.13 9.07
CA PRO A 368 12.25 -3.06 7.65
C PRO A 368 13.07 -1.81 7.28
N GLU A 369 13.11 -0.81 8.16
CA GLU A 369 13.84 0.44 7.95
C GLU A 369 15.18 0.50 8.70
N ASP A 370 15.56 -0.58 9.41
CA ASP A 370 16.78 -0.69 10.23
C ASP A 370 16.86 0.44 11.29
N ALA A 371 15.71 0.77 11.89
CA ALA A 371 15.55 1.83 12.87
C ALA A 371 16.00 1.45 14.29
N LEU A 372 16.14 0.17 14.63
CA LEU A 372 16.50 -0.36 15.93
C LEU A 372 17.87 -1.05 15.91
N ASP A 373 18.56 -0.99 17.03
CA ASP A 373 19.82 -1.71 17.27
C ASP A 373 19.95 -2.09 18.74
N GLU A 374 20.92 -2.94 19.05
CA GLU A 374 21.26 -3.37 20.41
C GLU A 374 20.03 -3.83 21.21
N VAL A 375 19.08 -4.50 20.54
CA VAL A 375 17.86 -5.00 21.18
C VAL A 375 18.21 -6.17 22.10
N ASP A 376 17.89 -6.02 23.38
CA ASP A 376 18.06 -7.02 24.42
C ASP A 376 16.82 -7.04 25.31
N VAL A 377 16.23 -8.22 25.48
CA VAL A 377 15.00 -8.40 26.26
C VAL A 377 15.26 -9.37 27.40
N SER A 378 14.82 -9.00 28.59
CA SER A 378 14.84 -9.85 29.77
C SER A 378 13.51 -9.79 30.49
N SER A 379 13.19 -10.82 31.27
CA SER A 379 11.98 -10.84 32.07
C SER A 379 12.19 -11.40 33.46
N ARG A 380 11.34 -10.96 34.41
CA ARG A 380 11.33 -11.49 35.77
C ARG A 380 9.97 -11.28 36.47
N PRO A 381 9.62 -12.12 37.45
CA PRO A 381 8.44 -11.88 38.28
C PRO A 381 8.63 -10.65 39.19
N VAL A 382 7.62 -9.78 39.26
CA VAL A 382 7.56 -8.62 40.17
C VAL A 382 6.16 -8.50 40.80
N PRO A 383 5.98 -7.74 41.89
CA PRO A 383 4.65 -7.36 42.35
C PRO A 383 3.93 -6.50 41.30
N CYS A 384 2.64 -6.75 41.08
CA CYS A 384 1.84 -5.93 40.15
C CYS A 384 1.55 -4.52 40.68
N THR A 385 1.45 -4.39 42.01
CA THR A 385 1.24 -3.11 42.68
C THR A 385 2.14 -3.01 43.90
N ASP A 386 2.44 -1.78 44.33
CA ASP A 386 3.22 -1.55 45.55
C ASP A 386 2.48 -1.98 46.83
N GLN A 387 1.17 -2.25 46.74
CA GLN A 387 0.31 -2.60 47.88
C GLN A 387 0.05 -4.10 48.03
N SER A 388 0.26 -4.90 46.98
CA SER A 388 0.03 -6.35 46.98
C SER A 388 1.28 -7.11 46.55
N LEU A 389 1.85 -7.91 47.46
CA LEU A 389 2.98 -8.79 47.15
C LEU A 389 2.55 -10.17 46.65
N GLU A 390 1.26 -10.51 46.77
CA GLU A 390 0.70 -11.80 46.37
C GLU A 390 0.46 -11.85 44.86
N GLU A 391 -0.03 -10.76 44.27
CA GLU A 391 -0.26 -10.65 42.82
C GLU A 391 1.06 -10.40 42.09
N LYS A 392 1.42 -11.33 41.19
CA LYS A 392 2.64 -11.27 40.40
C LYS A 392 2.36 -10.83 38.98
N CYS A 393 3.23 -9.94 38.49
CA CYS A 393 3.31 -9.52 37.12
C CYS A 393 4.62 -10.03 36.53
N LEU A 394 4.61 -10.28 35.23
CA LEU A 394 5.85 -10.47 34.48
C LEU A 394 6.36 -9.08 34.08
N GLU A 395 7.48 -8.66 34.64
CA GLU A 395 8.20 -7.48 34.18
C GLU A 395 9.04 -7.88 32.98
N VAL A 396 8.74 -7.31 31.81
CA VAL A 396 9.55 -7.44 30.59
C VAL A 396 10.31 -6.14 30.42
N THR A 397 11.64 -6.24 30.42
CA THR A 397 12.56 -5.12 30.21
C THR A 397 13.17 -5.25 28.82
N ILE A 398 12.94 -4.23 27.98
CA ILE A 398 13.41 -4.15 26.61
C ILE A 398 14.43 -3.01 26.54
N ASN A 399 15.71 -3.36 26.36
CA ASN A 399 16.77 -2.42 26.04
C ASN A 399 16.92 -2.34 24.52
N HIS A 400 17.09 -1.14 23.99
CA HIS A 400 17.32 -0.94 22.56
C HIS A 400 17.97 0.43 22.30
N MET A 401 18.44 0.64 21.08
CA MET A 401 18.93 1.92 20.56
C MET A 401 18.19 2.24 19.27
N PHE A 402 17.89 3.52 19.02
CA PHE A 402 17.42 3.94 17.71
C PHE A 402 18.61 4.29 16.81
N ARG A 403 18.60 3.80 15.57
CA ARG A 403 19.60 4.14 14.53
C ARG A 403 19.15 5.28 13.63
N THR A 404 17.86 5.57 13.55
CA THR A 404 17.30 6.58 12.66
C THR A 404 16.06 7.21 13.29
N PRO A 405 15.74 8.49 13.00
CA PRO A 405 14.47 9.07 13.43
C PRO A 405 13.27 8.37 12.76
N LEU A 406 12.14 8.32 13.46
CA LEU A 406 10.86 7.85 12.93
C LEU A 406 9.91 9.04 12.74
N GLU A 407 9.09 8.98 11.69
CA GLU A 407 8.13 10.05 11.33
C GLU A 407 7.05 10.25 12.40
N PHE A 408 6.62 9.16 13.03
CA PHE A 408 5.55 9.18 14.04
C PHE A 408 6.08 8.78 15.41
N ASN A 409 5.42 9.27 16.44
CA ASN A 409 5.86 9.17 17.82
C ASN A 409 4.98 8.25 18.68
N MET A 410 3.80 7.82 18.23
CA MET A 410 2.97 6.95 19.06
C MET A 410 3.60 5.55 19.23
N VAL A 411 3.38 4.99 20.41
CA VAL A 411 3.85 3.67 20.82
C VAL A 411 2.64 2.79 21.10
N GLY A 412 2.75 1.51 20.80
CA GLY A 412 1.72 0.52 21.06
C GLY A 412 2.29 -0.70 21.76
N THR A 413 1.47 -1.37 22.55
CA THR A 413 1.78 -2.69 23.11
C THR A 413 0.65 -3.65 22.84
N ASN A 414 1.00 -4.92 22.63
CA ASN A 414 0.05 -6.01 22.47
C ASN A 414 0.51 -7.18 23.34
N THR A 415 -0.43 -7.82 24.04
CA THR A 415 -0.13 -8.96 24.91
C THR A 415 -1.19 -10.03 24.73
N TRP A 416 -0.80 -11.29 24.78
CA TRP A 416 -1.76 -12.40 24.81
C TRP A 416 -1.31 -13.57 25.68
N ASP A 417 -2.31 -14.28 26.21
CA ASP A 417 -2.14 -15.43 27.11
C ASP A 417 -2.11 -16.77 26.36
N ALA A 418 -1.96 -17.86 27.11
CA ALA A 418 -2.00 -19.24 26.62
C ALA A 418 -3.31 -19.61 25.91
N LYS A 419 -4.39 -18.84 26.12
CA LYS A 419 -5.71 -19.02 25.53
C LYS A 419 -5.98 -18.03 24.39
N ARG A 420 -4.97 -17.27 23.97
CA ARG A 420 -5.05 -16.25 22.90
C ARG A 420 -6.01 -15.10 23.21
N ASN A 421 -6.34 -14.88 24.49
CA ASN A 421 -6.98 -13.64 24.89
C ASN A 421 -5.95 -12.53 24.74
N SER A 422 -6.23 -11.56 23.88
CA SER A 422 -5.29 -10.48 23.58
C SER A 422 -5.78 -9.13 24.07
N TRP A 423 -4.85 -8.26 24.42
CA TRP A 423 -5.12 -6.88 24.71
C TRP A 423 -4.08 -5.94 24.13
N GLN A 424 -4.54 -4.82 23.58
CA GLN A 424 -3.71 -3.77 23.02
C GLN A 424 -3.86 -2.46 23.78
N ASN A 425 -2.75 -1.73 23.94
CA ASN A 425 -2.72 -0.41 24.54
C ASN A 425 -1.91 0.55 23.66
N TYR A 426 -2.36 1.80 23.57
CA TYR A 426 -1.70 2.88 22.83
C TYR A 426 -1.31 4.01 23.78
N TYR A 427 -0.10 4.53 23.60
CA TYR A 427 0.49 5.61 24.39
C TYR A 427 0.60 6.86 23.50
N ASN A 428 -0.27 7.85 23.76
CA ASN A 428 -0.32 9.06 22.93
C ASN A 428 0.88 9.97 23.21
N HIS A 429 1.24 10.82 22.25
CA HIS A 429 2.52 11.54 22.17
C HIS A 429 3.76 10.61 22.12
N GLY A 430 3.84 9.57 22.94
CA GLY A 430 4.81 8.49 22.85
C GLY A 430 6.26 9.00 22.85
N ILE A 431 7.06 8.57 21.87
CA ILE A 431 8.50 8.79 21.83
C ILE A 431 8.88 9.56 20.57
N GLU A 432 9.45 10.74 20.73
CA GLU A 432 10.00 11.55 19.64
C GLU A 432 11.48 11.23 19.46
N ILE A 433 11.86 10.74 18.28
CA ILE A 433 13.23 10.30 18.00
C ILE A 433 13.86 11.34 17.08
N THR A 434 14.93 11.97 17.55
CA THR A 434 15.61 13.05 16.84
C THR A 434 17.09 12.74 16.63
N GLY A 435 17.72 13.39 15.65
CA GLY A 435 19.14 13.22 15.33
C GLY A 435 19.39 12.65 13.94
N GLU A 436 20.66 12.64 13.54
CA GLU A 436 21.11 12.12 12.25
C GLU A 436 21.05 10.59 12.22
N SER A 437 20.65 10.03 11.08
CA SER A 437 20.62 8.57 10.89
C SER A 437 22.03 7.97 10.93
N LEU A 438 22.19 6.88 11.67
CA LEU A 438 23.37 6.02 11.71
C LEU A 438 23.32 4.92 10.65
N ASN A 439 22.22 4.82 9.90
CA ASN A 439 22.12 3.85 8.81
C ASN A 439 23.02 4.27 7.66
N PRO A 440 23.63 3.31 6.95
CA PRO A 440 24.32 3.64 5.72
C PRO A 440 23.33 4.35 4.79
N PRO A 441 23.72 5.47 4.19
CA PRO A 441 22.79 6.25 3.39
C PRO A 441 22.28 5.39 2.23
N LYS A 442 20.95 5.33 2.09
CA LYS A 442 20.27 4.47 1.11
C LYS A 442 20.79 4.81 -0.28
N THR A 443 21.04 3.81 -1.12
CA THR A 443 21.47 4.03 -2.50
C THR A 443 20.43 3.54 -3.49
N VAL A 444 20.30 4.26 -4.61
CA VAL A 444 19.42 3.87 -5.73
C VAL A 444 20.24 3.87 -7.01
N ASN A 445 20.00 2.87 -7.86
CA ASN A 445 20.58 2.83 -9.20
C ASN A 445 19.60 3.45 -10.19
N VAL A 446 20.05 4.47 -10.91
CA VAL A 446 19.22 5.19 -11.88
C VAL A 446 19.90 5.22 -13.23
N LEU A 447 19.10 5.24 -14.29
CA LEU A 447 19.58 5.48 -15.65
C LEU A 447 19.39 6.95 -15.98
N ASP A 448 20.44 7.61 -16.48
CA ASP A 448 20.29 8.93 -17.06
C ASP A 448 19.51 8.87 -18.40
N ARG A 449 19.16 10.03 -18.95
CA ARG A 449 18.39 10.13 -20.21
C ARG A 449 19.12 9.56 -21.44
N VAL A 450 20.41 9.22 -21.30
CA VAL A 450 21.25 8.63 -22.35
C VAL A 450 21.51 7.13 -22.07
N GLY A 451 20.97 6.59 -20.96
CA GLY A 451 21.06 5.18 -20.59
C GLY A 451 22.28 4.81 -19.75
N HIS A 452 23.03 5.76 -19.18
CA HIS A 452 24.12 5.42 -18.26
C HIS A 452 23.61 5.19 -16.85
N LEU A 453 24.14 4.15 -16.20
CA LEU A 453 23.82 3.80 -14.83
C LEU A 453 24.60 4.67 -13.85
N HIS A 454 23.88 5.32 -12.93
CA HIS A 454 24.42 6.08 -11.82
C HIS A 454 23.91 5.49 -10.51
N THR A 455 24.79 5.38 -9.52
CA THR A 455 24.41 5.05 -8.15
C THR A 455 24.33 6.35 -7.36
N ILE A 456 23.12 6.68 -6.91
CA ILE A 456 22.82 7.87 -6.13
C ILE A 456 22.71 7.45 -4.67
N THR A 457 23.37 8.20 -3.80
CA THR A 457 23.20 8.15 -2.35
C THR A 457 22.09 9.12 -1.96
N LEU A 458 20.99 8.61 -1.42
CA LEU A 458 19.83 9.42 -1.04
C LEU A 458 20.18 10.33 0.14
N ILE A 459 19.81 11.60 0.00
CA ILE A 459 19.76 12.57 1.11
C ILE A 459 18.39 12.46 1.79
N ASP A 460 17.32 12.38 0.98
CA ASP A 460 15.94 12.18 1.43
C ASP A 460 15.13 11.40 0.36
N SER A 461 13.79 11.38 0.48
CA SER A 461 12.91 10.67 -0.47
C SER A 461 12.92 11.23 -1.89
N GLU A 462 13.34 12.49 -2.05
CA GLU A 462 13.30 13.26 -3.30
C GLU A 462 14.69 13.70 -3.77
N HIS A 463 15.72 13.70 -2.93
CA HIS A 463 17.06 14.19 -3.25
C HIS A 463 18.15 13.16 -3.00
N GLY A 464 19.25 13.24 -3.77
CA GLY A 464 20.43 12.40 -3.56
C GLY A 464 21.68 12.92 -4.28
N ILE A 465 22.83 12.32 -4.01
CA ILE A 465 24.13 12.70 -4.56
C ILE A 465 24.79 11.47 -5.17
N ASP A 466 25.33 11.58 -6.38
CA ASP A 466 26.13 10.50 -6.96
C ASP A 466 27.59 10.48 -6.46
N LYS A 467 28.33 9.43 -6.81
CA LYS A 467 29.75 9.27 -6.46
C LYS A 467 30.67 10.43 -6.89
N SER A 468 30.23 11.28 -7.82
CA SER A 468 30.98 12.44 -8.30
C SER A 468 30.63 13.73 -7.56
N GLY A 469 29.70 13.67 -6.60
CA GLY A 469 29.26 14.82 -5.81
C GLY A 469 28.16 15.64 -6.48
N LYS A 470 27.57 15.16 -7.58
CA LYS A 470 26.52 15.89 -8.31
C LYS A 470 25.15 15.55 -7.72
N LEU A 471 24.33 16.57 -7.48
CA LEU A 471 23.01 16.44 -6.87
C LEU A 471 22.02 15.84 -7.88
N TRP A 472 21.03 15.13 -7.37
CA TRP A 472 19.92 14.53 -8.11
C TRP A 472 18.63 14.80 -7.34
N TYR A 473 17.54 15.02 -8.07
CA TYR A 473 16.21 15.22 -7.51
C TYR A 473 15.17 14.37 -8.25
N LYS A 474 14.09 13.98 -7.56
CA LYS A 474 13.07 13.04 -8.02
C LYS A 474 11.71 13.73 -8.12
N GLU A 475 11.30 14.06 -9.33
CA GLU A 475 9.92 14.49 -9.62
C GLU A 475 9.07 13.26 -9.97
N LYS A 476 9.14 12.80 -11.23
CA LYS A 476 8.57 11.52 -11.69
C LYS A 476 9.66 10.45 -11.91
N PHE A 477 10.87 10.91 -12.22
CA PHE A 477 12.09 10.11 -12.39
C PHE A 477 13.26 10.89 -11.79
N TRP A 478 14.34 10.19 -11.41
CA TRP A 478 15.56 10.83 -10.93
C TRP A 478 16.23 11.65 -12.02
N THR A 479 16.46 12.94 -11.75
CA THR A 479 17.10 13.89 -12.66
C THR A 479 18.31 14.50 -11.98
N GLN A 480 19.43 14.54 -12.68
CA GLN A 480 20.67 15.11 -12.17
C GLN A 480 20.64 16.64 -12.27
N GLU A 481 20.94 17.34 -11.18
CA GLU A 481 21.09 18.80 -11.14
C GLU A 481 22.32 19.21 -11.96
N ILE A 482 22.14 20.11 -12.92
CA ILE A 482 23.25 20.62 -13.75
C ILE A 482 23.88 21.82 -13.03
N ASP A 483 25.15 21.71 -12.63
CA ASP A 483 25.93 22.81 -12.08
C ASP A 483 26.03 23.97 -13.10
N THR A 484 25.36 25.08 -12.81
CA THR A 484 25.33 26.31 -13.61
C THR A 484 26.38 27.34 -13.18
N SER A 485 27.32 26.97 -12.30
CA SER A 485 28.35 27.89 -11.80
C SER A 485 29.41 28.30 -12.84
N GLN A 486 29.37 27.77 -14.07
CA GLN A 486 30.14 28.32 -15.18
C GLN A 486 29.52 29.62 -15.72
N ARG A 487 29.95 30.73 -15.10
CA ARG A 487 29.85 32.15 -15.50
C ARG A 487 29.03 32.42 -16.79
N HIS A 488 27.84 32.98 -16.61
CA HIS A 488 27.08 33.60 -17.70
C HIS A 488 27.53 35.04 -17.95
N ASP A 489 27.62 35.43 -19.23
CA ASP A 489 27.82 36.81 -19.65
C ASP A 489 26.54 37.61 -19.37
N VAL A 490 26.60 38.45 -18.33
CA VAL A 490 25.48 39.25 -17.80
C VAL A 490 24.96 40.30 -18.80
N ILE A 491 25.68 40.55 -19.90
CA ILE A 491 25.32 41.57 -20.90
C ILE A 491 24.59 40.94 -22.10
N THR A 492 25.00 39.74 -22.52
CA THR A 492 24.47 39.11 -23.74
C THR A 492 23.61 37.88 -23.46
N SER A 493 23.53 37.43 -22.20
CA SER A 493 22.84 36.20 -21.79
C SER A 493 23.27 34.95 -22.58
N HIS A 494 24.47 34.96 -23.18
CA HIS A 494 24.99 33.81 -23.88
C HIS A 494 25.19 32.65 -22.90
N GLY A 495 24.66 31.48 -23.27
CA GLY A 495 24.66 30.27 -22.43
C GLY A 495 23.31 29.93 -21.79
N ILE A 496 22.27 30.75 -21.97
CA ILE A 496 20.90 30.44 -21.55
C ILE A 496 20.16 29.79 -22.74
N ASP A 497 20.03 28.47 -22.72
CA ASP A 497 19.20 27.74 -23.68
C ASP A 497 17.77 27.48 -23.15
N ARG A 498 16.92 26.86 -23.98
CA ARG A 498 15.51 26.57 -23.65
C ARG A 498 15.28 25.67 -22.44
N ASN A 499 16.32 25.02 -21.93
CA ASN A 499 16.25 24.13 -20.76
C ASN A 499 16.86 24.78 -19.50
N HIS A 500 17.31 26.04 -19.59
CA HIS A 500 17.89 26.78 -18.48
C HIS A 500 16.79 27.36 -17.56
N MET A 501 16.98 27.32 -16.24
CA MET A 501 15.93 27.77 -15.30
C MET A 501 15.57 29.27 -15.43
N LEU A 502 16.52 30.10 -15.86
CA LEU A 502 16.32 31.52 -16.18
C LEU A 502 15.85 31.77 -17.61
N PHE A 503 15.52 30.74 -18.39
CA PHE A 503 15.06 30.90 -19.77
C PHE A 503 13.76 31.71 -19.85
N TYR A 504 12.87 31.54 -18.87
CA TYR A 504 11.64 32.32 -18.79
C TYR A 504 11.90 33.81 -18.60
N ASP A 505 12.84 34.18 -17.72
CA ASP A 505 13.24 35.57 -17.50
C ASP A 505 13.99 36.15 -18.71
N TYR A 506 14.87 35.36 -19.34
CA TYR A 506 15.52 35.71 -20.60
C TYR A 506 14.50 36.00 -21.72
N MET A 507 13.50 35.13 -21.89
CA MET A 507 12.42 35.31 -22.86
C MET A 507 11.64 36.60 -22.60
N LEU A 508 11.34 36.91 -21.34
CA LEU A 508 10.64 38.13 -20.95
C LEU A 508 11.47 39.38 -21.27
N ASP A 509 12.77 39.35 -21.01
CA ASP A 509 13.66 40.49 -21.26
C ASP A 509 13.94 40.69 -22.75
N GLN A 510 14.11 39.63 -23.54
CA GLN A 510 14.18 39.73 -25.01
C GLN A 510 12.89 40.29 -25.60
N THR A 511 11.73 39.93 -25.03
CA THR A 511 10.44 40.48 -25.45
C THR A 511 10.35 41.98 -25.16
N LYS A 512 10.82 42.44 -23.99
CA LYS A 512 10.87 43.87 -23.64
C LYS A 512 11.84 44.64 -24.53
N ILE A 513 13.00 44.06 -24.86
CA ILE A 513 13.98 44.65 -25.78
C ILE A 513 13.36 44.76 -27.18
N ALA A 514 12.77 43.67 -27.70
CA ALA A 514 12.12 43.67 -29.00
C ALA A 514 10.96 44.68 -29.06
N GLN A 515 10.14 44.78 -28.01
CA GLN A 515 9.06 45.76 -27.91
C GLN A 515 9.61 47.19 -27.90
N LYS A 516 10.65 47.46 -27.12
CA LYS A 516 11.30 48.79 -27.08
C LYS A 516 11.92 49.15 -28.43
N THR A 517 12.61 48.21 -29.06
CA THR A 517 13.20 48.39 -30.40
C THR A 517 12.11 48.59 -31.45
N LEU A 518 11.01 47.87 -31.37
CA LEU A 518 9.85 48.05 -32.23
C LEU A 518 9.21 49.43 -32.03
N ASP A 519 9.02 49.87 -30.78
CA ASP A 519 8.49 51.20 -30.46
C ASP A 519 9.42 52.33 -30.95
N GLU A 520 10.74 52.12 -30.91
CA GLU A 520 11.74 53.03 -31.47
C GLU A 520 11.71 53.06 -33.00
N ILE A 521 11.50 51.91 -33.67
CA ILE A 521 11.37 51.80 -35.13
C ILE A 521 10.06 52.41 -35.63
N VAL A 522 8.98 52.26 -34.87
CA VAL A 522 7.63 52.68 -35.25
C VAL A 522 7.33 54.13 -34.83
N ARG A 523 8.13 54.74 -33.94
CA ARG A 523 8.04 56.18 -33.62
C ARG A 523 8.18 57.04 -34.87
N GLY A 524 7.02 57.50 -35.36
CA GLY A 524 6.91 58.48 -36.44
C GLY A 524 6.55 57.91 -37.82
N LYS A 525 6.22 56.62 -37.96
CA LYS A 525 5.79 56.06 -39.26
C LYS A 525 4.37 55.50 -39.22
N ILE A 526 3.50 56.08 -40.05
CA ILE A 526 2.16 55.54 -40.36
C ILE A 526 2.37 54.37 -41.33
N ILE A 527 2.02 53.15 -40.91
CA ILE A 527 2.11 51.96 -41.76
C ILE A 527 0.77 51.77 -42.48
N HIS A 528 0.74 52.04 -43.78
CA HIS A 528 -0.43 51.78 -44.61
C HIS A 528 -0.58 50.28 -44.87
N ASN A 529 -1.73 49.75 -44.47
CA ASN A 529 -2.11 48.36 -44.60
C ASN A 529 -2.68 48.08 -46.00
N SER A 530 -1.90 47.47 -46.90
CA SER A 530 -2.44 46.97 -48.17
C SER A 530 -1.97 45.58 -48.61
N ASP A 531 -1.19 44.86 -47.80
CA ASP A 531 -0.66 43.53 -48.17
C ASP A 531 -1.06 42.37 -47.24
N TYR A 532 -2.03 42.56 -46.33
CA TYR A 532 -2.52 41.50 -45.44
C TYR A 532 -3.33 40.39 -46.14
N GLY A 533 -3.29 40.31 -47.47
CA GLY A 533 -3.97 39.28 -48.26
C GLY A 533 -3.05 38.20 -48.86
N LYS A 534 -1.73 38.23 -48.62
CA LYS A 534 -0.81 37.20 -49.14
C LYS A 534 -0.27 36.35 -47.99
N ASN A 535 -0.56 35.05 -48.05
CA ASN A 535 -0.20 34.02 -47.08
C ASN A 535 1.31 34.05 -46.73
N TYR A 536 1.63 34.71 -45.63
CA TYR A 536 3.00 35.00 -45.21
C TYR A 536 3.81 33.74 -44.84
N TYR A 537 3.15 32.69 -44.36
CA TYR A 537 3.85 31.50 -43.83
C TYR A 537 4.36 30.54 -44.92
N LEU A 538 3.69 30.46 -46.07
CA LEU A 538 4.15 29.64 -47.20
C LEU A 538 5.38 30.24 -47.89
N GLN A 539 5.63 31.55 -47.72
CA GLN A 539 6.75 32.24 -48.34
C GLN A 539 8.05 32.12 -47.52
N ILE A 540 7.96 31.85 -46.22
CA ILE A 540 9.12 31.74 -45.31
C ILE A 540 9.65 30.30 -45.28
N TYR A 541 8.80 29.31 -45.49
CA TYR A 541 9.16 27.89 -45.36
C TYR A 541 8.91 27.03 -46.62
N PRO A 542 9.26 27.48 -47.83
CA PRO A 542 9.07 26.65 -49.03
C PRO A 542 9.99 25.40 -49.05
N GLU A 543 11.13 25.44 -48.35
CA GLU A 543 12.11 24.34 -48.35
C GLU A 543 11.85 23.23 -47.32
N SER A 544 11.15 23.49 -46.21
CA SER A 544 10.99 22.47 -45.15
C SER A 544 9.95 21.42 -45.50
N VAL A 545 8.92 21.78 -46.26
CA VAL A 545 7.86 20.85 -46.69
C VAL A 545 8.37 19.88 -47.76
N SER A 546 9.31 20.31 -48.62
CA SER A 546 9.80 19.51 -49.76
C SER A 546 11.00 18.58 -49.43
N ARG A 547 11.56 18.65 -48.20
CA ARG A 547 12.74 17.86 -47.79
C ARG A 547 12.46 16.41 -47.38
N SER A 548 11.19 16.03 -47.24
CA SER A 548 10.79 14.65 -46.92
C SER A 548 10.29 13.95 -48.16
N GLU A 549 10.80 12.77 -48.54
CA GLU A 549 10.24 11.99 -49.66
C GLU A 549 8.88 11.34 -49.31
N ASN A 550 8.47 11.40 -48.05
CA ASN A 550 7.22 10.83 -47.57
C ASN A 550 6.05 11.81 -47.77
N GLU A 551 5.26 11.59 -48.83
CA GLU A 551 4.09 12.41 -49.19
C GLU A 551 3.05 12.54 -48.06
N LEU A 552 2.90 11.54 -47.19
CA LEU A 552 1.92 11.58 -46.10
C LEU A 552 2.35 12.60 -45.03
N LEU A 553 3.64 12.60 -44.69
CA LEU A 553 4.23 13.54 -43.75
C LEU A 553 4.22 14.97 -44.31
N GLN A 554 4.49 15.15 -45.60
CA GLN A 554 4.35 16.46 -46.24
C GLN A 554 2.91 17.00 -46.13
N LYS A 555 1.91 16.14 -46.38
CA LYS A 555 0.48 16.51 -46.25
C LYS A 555 0.10 16.85 -44.80
N GLN A 556 0.63 16.11 -43.82
CA GLN A 556 0.41 16.39 -42.39
C GLN A 556 1.03 17.73 -41.98
N ILE A 557 2.26 18.01 -42.37
CA ILE A 557 2.92 19.30 -42.10
C ILE A 557 2.14 20.46 -42.74
N ILE A 558 1.67 20.29 -43.99
CA ILE A 558 0.82 21.29 -44.65
C ILE A 558 -0.50 21.48 -43.88
N GLN A 559 -1.14 20.41 -43.41
CA GLN A 559 -2.38 20.50 -42.64
C GLN A 559 -2.16 21.20 -41.29
N GLU A 560 -1.08 20.91 -40.57
CA GLU A 560 -0.73 21.57 -39.32
C GLU A 560 -0.42 23.06 -39.53
N ILE A 561 0.27 23.42 -40.63
CA ILE A 561 0.50 24.82 -41.00
C ILE A 561 -0.84 25.52 -41.27
N LEU A 562 -1.75 24.87 -42.00
CA LEU A 562 -3.08 25.43 -42.28
C LEU A 562 -3.95 25.55 -41.01
N GLN A 563 -3.86 24.59 -40.08
CA GLN A 563 -4.52 24.65 -38.78
C GLN A 563 -3.93 25.77 -37.92
N ALA A 564 -2.61 25.92 -37.87
CA ALA A 564 -1.97 27.01 -37.17
C ALA A 564 -2.39 28.37 -37.77
N GLN A 565 -2.49 28.46 -39.09
CA GLN A 565 -3.02 29.63 -39.79
C GLN A 565 -4.48 29.91 -39.40
N SER A 566 -5.31 28.86 -39.34
CA SER A 566 -6.71 28.93 -38.91
C SER A 566 -6.81 29.46 -37.49
N VAL A 567 -6.03 28.94 -36.56
CA VAL A 567 -5.99 29.37 -35.15
C VAL A 567 -5.53 30.82 -35.02
N VAL A 568 -4.56 31.26 -35.83
CA VAL A 568 -4.14 32.67 -35.85
C VAL A 568 -5.26 33.57 -36.39
N ASN A 569 -5.93 33.16 -37.47
CA ASN A 569 -7.05 33.91 -38.06
C ASN A 569 -8.29 33.92 -37.13
N GLU A 570 -8.49 32.87 -36.34
CA GLU A 570 -9.59 32.70 -35.39
C GLU A 570 -9.33 33.44 -34.06
N LYS A 571 -8.08 33.51 -33.59
CA LYS A 571 -7.68 34.27 -32.39
C LYS A 571 -7.52 35.76 -32.65
N TRP A 572 -7.31 36.18 -33.90
CA TRP A 572 -7.19 37.58 -34.28
C TRP A 572 -8.15 37.99 -35.42
N PRO A 573 -9.48 37.77 -35.28
CA PRO A 573 -10.43 37.88 -36.39
C PRO A 573 -10.81 39.33 -36.77
N TYR A 574 -10.40 40.34 -35.99
CA TYR A 574 -10.78 41.74 -36.20
C TYR A 574 -9.63 42.72 -35.97
N ILE A 575 -8.81 42.92 -37.01
CA ILE A 575 -8.39 44.28 -37.37
C ILE A 575 -9.20 44.65 -38.62
N MET A 576 -10.51 44.82 -38.44
CA MET A 576 -11.36 45.51 -39.40
C MET A 576 -11.27 47.00 -39.06
N LEU A 577 -10.55 47.74 -39.90
CA LEU A 577 -10.59 49.18 -39.91
C LEU A 577 -12.03 49.62 -40.22
N THR A 578 -12.66 50.35 -39.30
CA THR A 578 -13.73 51.27 -39.68
C THR A 578 -13.11 52.34 -40.57
N LYS A 579 -13.61 52.43 -41.79
CA LYS A 579 -13.30 53.48 -42.76
C LYS A 579 -13.79 54.85 -42.25
N ASN A 580 -13.16 55.91 -42.77
CA ASN A 580 -13.57 57.33 -42.82
C ASN A 580 -13.04 58.23 -41.69
N ASP A 581 -12.57 59.46 -41.90
CA ASP A 581 -12.44 60.34 -43.08
C ASP A 581 -11.35 61.40 -42.79
N LYS A 582 -10.37 61.55 -43.69
CA LYS A 582 -9.80 62.78 -44.28
C LYS A 582 -8.39 62.58 -44.81
#